data_AF-A0A250WSH5-F1
#
_entry.id   AF-A0A250WSH5-F1
#
_cell.length_a   1.000
_cell.length_b   1.000
_cell.length_c   1.000
_cell.angle_alpha   90.00
_cell.angle_beta   90.00
_cell.angle_gamma   90.00
#
_symmetry.space_group_name_H-M   'P 1'
#
loop_
_entity.id
_entity.type
_entity.pdbx_description
1 polymer ?
#
loop_
_entity_poly.entity_id
_entity_poly.type
_entity_poly.pdbx_seq_one_letter_code
_entity_poly.pdbx_strand_id
1 'polypeptide(L)'
;MNLNVKGRGSISNKVFHSSRARATQGSPAFQEHSSVKIEVEKTSWNSRKLFANVSVMAPLRMVWECLTDYDHLDKFIPSLVENKCLERRPQGALLKQVGAVKMGVQFSAQCKLECSEFRNGLPEEFCSTSGDGSDGLLPHPKDSIPGVKYSDISFVQVEGDFQAFRGVWRMQPEGPRTTRLSYSLYVQPMSWLPVRLIQNRIQQEVITNLSAIKNHSEKLFSLQDKGAS
;
A
#
# COMPACT_ATOMS: atom_id res chain seq x y z
N MET A 1 7.78 -51.31 47.01
CA MET A 1 9.14 -51.84 46.83
C MET A 1 10.07 -50.71 46.44
N ASN A 2 11.31 -50.84 46.88
CA ASN A 2 12.29 -49.81 47.16
C ASN A 2 13.30 -49.66 45.99
N LEU A 3 13.97 -48.50 45.98
CA LEU A 3 15.32 -48.21 45.45
C LEU A 3 15.45 -47.88 43.94
N ASN A 4 15.85 -46.66 43.52
CA ASN A 4 17.18 -45.99 43.64
C ASN A 4 18.17 -46.64 42.64
N VAL A 5 18.98 -45.98 41.79
CA VAL A 5 20.07 -44.99 41.99
C VAL A 5 20.49 -44.58 40.54
N LYS A 6 20.53 -43.30 40.11
CA LYS A 6 21.61 -42.29 40.17
C LYS A 6 22.99 -42.68 39.55
N GLY A 7 23.55 -41.74 38.78
CA GLY A 7 25.00 -41.41 38.76
C GLY A 7 25.73 -41.68 37.43
N ARG A 8 26.72 -40.89 36.97
CA ARG A 8 27.29 -39.56 37.30
C ARG A 8 28.54 -39.35 36.41
N GLY A 9 28.81 -38.12 35.97
CA GLY A 9 30.16 -37.57 35.64
C GLY A 9 30.81 -38.02 34.30
N SER A 10 31.77 -37.31 33.69
CA SER A 10 32.55 -36.11 34.04
C SER A 10 33.48 -35.72 32.86
N ILE A 11 33.49 -34.43 32.48
CA ILE A 11 34.64 -33.53 32.18
C ILE A 11 35.83 -34.03 31.31
N SER A 12 36.11 -33.39 30.15
CA SER A 12 37.18 -32.36 29.99
C SER A 12 37.61 -32.08 28.53
N ASN A 13 38.08 -30.85 28.34
CA ASN A 13 38.59 -30.13 27.17
C ASN A 13 39.63 -30.84 26.29
N LYS A 14 39.66 -30.47 24.99
CA LYS A 14 40.90 -29.94 24.36
C LYS A 14 40.63 -29.11 23.09
N VAL A 15 41.38 -28.03 23.03
CA VAL A 15 41.43 -26.93 22.06
C VAL A 15 42.07 -27.38 20.75
N PHE A 16 41.55 -26.92 19.61
CA PHE A 16 42.32 -26.73 18.39
C PHE A 16 42.00 -25.35 17.79
N HIS A 17 42.98 -24.45 17.88
CA HIS A 17 43.08 -23.30 16.99
C HIS A 17 43.77 -23.77 15.70
N SER A 18 43.13 -23.54 14.55
CA SER A 18 43.87 -23.31 13.32
C SER A 18 43.08 -22.35 12.43
N SER A 19 43.76 -21.25 12.08
CA SER A 19 43.26 -20.14 11.29
C SER A 19 43.29 -20.48 9.79
N ARG A 20 42.22 -20.17 9.05
CA ARG A 20 42.30 -19.50 7.74
C ARG A 20 40.92 -19.05 7.24
N ALA A 21 40.96 -17.92 6.54
CA ALA A 21 39.88 -17.03 6.19
C ALA A 21 38.99 -17.46 5.01
N ARG A 22 37.95 -16.63 4.79
CA ARG A 22 37.06 -16.49 3.60
C ARG A 22 35.79 -17.37 3.68
N ALA A 23 34.56 -16.89 3.52
CA ALA A 23 34.03 -15.67 2.93
C ALA A 23 32.82 -15.17 3.75
N THR A 24 32.76 -13.87 4.01
CA THR A 24 31.51 -13.20 4.40
C THR A 24 30.56 -13.25 3.21
N GLN A 25 29.70 -14.27 3.16
CA GLN A 25 28.46 -14.15 2.41
C GLN A 25 27.62 -13.11 3.15
N GLY A 26 27.66 -11.88 2.64
CA GLY A 26 26.71 -10.86 3.01
C GLY A 26 25.32 -11.39 2.68
N SER A 27 24.56 -11.73 3.72
CA SER A 27 23.11 -11.83 3.63
C SER A 27 22.59 -10.57 2.92
N PRO A 28 21.64 -10.68 1.99
CA PRO A 28 21.08 -9.50 1.36
C PRO A 28 20.49 -8.62 2.47
N ALA A 29 20.94 -7.37 2.51
CA ALA A 29 20.42 -6.36 3.43
C ALA A 29 18.89 -6.31 3.28
N PHE A 30 18.20 -6.72 4.33
CA PHE A 30 16.77 -6.55 4.45
C PHE A 30 16.54 -5.03 4.55
N GLN A 31 15.91 -4.42 3.54
CA GLN A 31 15.62 -2.99 3.58
C GLN A 31 14.51 -2.73 4.62
N GLU A 32 14.88 -2.30 5.82
CA GLU A 32 14.00 -1.64 6.79
C GLU A 32 13.67 -0.21 6.34
N HIS A 33 12.76 0.02 5.38
CA HIS A 33 12.63 1.39 4.82
C HIS A 33 11.24 1.87 4.38
N SER A 34 10.15 1.48 5.06
CA SER A 34 8.89 2.23 4.92
C SER A 34 8.15 2.38 6.24
N SER A 35 7.87 3.63 6.64
CA SER A 35 6.97 3.97 7.74
C SER A 35 5.49 3.62 7.46
N VAL A 36 5.22 2.93 6.34
CA VAL A 36 3.89 2.52 5.93
C VAL A 36 3.42 1.37 6.82
N LYS A 37 2.30 1.56 7.50
CA LYS A 37 1.61 0.48 8.22
C LYS A 37 0.62 -0.16 7.26
N ILE A 38 0.57 -1.49 7.21
CA ILE A 38 -0.39 -2.22 6.35
C ILE A 38 -1.03 -3.38 7.13
N GLU A 39 -2.34 -3.53 6.96
CA GLU A 39 -3.17 -4.62 7.47
C GLU A 39 -3.87 -5.30 6.29
N VAL A 40 -4.03 -6.63 6.35
CA VAL A 40 -4.72 -7.40 5.30
C VAL A 40 -5.86 -8.23 5.86
N GLU A 41 -7.05 -7.84 5.41
CA GLU A 41 -8.35 -8.50 5.49
C GLU A 41 -8.45 -9.74 4.60
N LYS A 42 -8.57 -10.95 5.14
CA LYS A 42 -9.15 -12.07 4.38
C LYS A 42 -10.66 -11.84 4.29
N THR A 43 -11.19 -11.78 3.06
CA THR A 43 -12.63 -11.70 2.82
C THR A 43 -13.14 -13.06 2.36
N SER A 44 -13.37 -13.27 1.05
CA SER A 44 -13.71 -14.57 0.48
C SER A 44 -12.44 -15.41 0.19
N TRP A 45 -12.63 -16.60 -0.39
CA TRP A 45 -11.53 -17.49 -0.77
C TRP A 45 -10.53 -16.82 -1.73
N ASN A 46 -11.01 -15.95 -2.65
CA ASN A 46 -10.19 -15.31 -3.68
C ASN A 46 -10.11 -13.78 -3.59
N SER A 47 -10.51 -13.14 -2.50
CA SER A 47 -10.47 -11.67 -2.40
C SER A 47 -9.72 -11.21 -1.16
N ARG A 48 -9.21 -9.96 -1.18
CA ARG A 48 -8.54 -9.33 -0.04
C ARG A 48 -9.01 -7.90 0.14
N LYS A 49 -9.09 -7.48 1.41
CA LYS A 49 -9.10 -6.07 1.79
C LYS A 49 -7.70 -5.70 2.30
N LEU A 50 -7.18 -4.54 1.91
CA LEU A 50 -5.91 -4.02 2.38
C LEU A 50 -6.14 -2.62 2.93
N PHE A 51 -5.56 -2.33 4.09
CA PHE A 51 -5.62 -1.02 4.73
C PHE A 51 -4.21 -0.60 5.03
N ALA A 52 -3.76 0.48 4.39
CA ALA A 52 -2.42 1.01 4.58
C ALA A 52 -2.48 2.49 4.94
N ASN A 53 -1.51 2.97 5.71
CA ASN A 53 -1.38 4.39 6.00
C ASN A 53 0.06 4.83 6.22
N VAL A 54 0.28 6.12 6.01
CA VAL A 54 1.57 6.78 6.26
C VAL A 54 1.36 8.27 6.60
N SER A 55 2.18 8.81 7.50
CA SER A 55 2.29 10.26 7.69
C SER A 55 3.22 10.85 6.63
N VAL A 56 2.73 11.87 5.94
CA VAL A 56 3.40 12.63 4.88
C VAL A 56 3.69 14.03 5.42
N MET A 57 4.95 14.45 5.40
CA MET A 57 5.39 15.79 5.77
C MET A 57 5.10 16.81 4.66
N ALA A 58 3.83 16.94 4.30
CA ALA A 58 3.30 17.96 3.41
C ALA A 58 1.86 18.32 3.83
N PRO A 59 1.41 19.57 3.61
CA PRO A 59 0.04 19.96 3.86
C PRO A 59 -0.94 19.21 2.94
N LEU A 60 -2.18 19.02 3.39
CA LEU A 60 -3.21 18.24 2.68
C LEU A 60 -3.37 18.67 1.23
N ARG A 61 -3.32 19.98 0.97
CA ARG A 61 -3.40 20.55 -0.37
C ARG A 61 -2.38 19.93 -1.33
N MET A 62 -1.13 19.78 -0.92
CA MET A 62 -0.08 19.25 -1.78
C MET A 62 -0.22 17.76 -2.01
N VAL A 63 -0.63 17.00 -0.98
CA VAL A 63 -0.90 15.57 -1.13
C VAL A 63 -2.08 15.35 -2.08
N TRP A 64 -3.11 16.19 -1.99
CA TRP A 64 -4.23 16.18 -2.92
C TRP A 64 -3.79 16.50 -4.35
N GLU A 65 -3.04 17.59 -4.54
CA GLU A 65 -2.54 18.00 -5.87
C GLU A 65 -1.69 16.88 -6.49
N CYS A 66 -0.83 16.23 -5.70
CA CYS A 66 -0.04 15.06 -6.11
C CYS A 66 -0.93 13.89 -6.56
N LEU A 67 -1.96 13.53 -5.79
CA LEU A 67 -2.84 12.39 -6.11
C LEU A 67 -3.82 12.65 -7.27
N THR A 68 -4.14 13.91 -7.54
CA THR A 68 -5.07 14.30 -8.61
C THR A 68 -4.37 14.75 -9.89
N ASP A 69 -3.03 14.80 -9.89
CA ASP A 69 -2.23 14.91 -11.11
C ASP A 69 -2.14 13.56 -11.83
N TYR A 70 -3.30 13.08 -12.27
CA TYR A 70 -3.47 11.72 -12.78
C TYR A 70 -2.48 11.41 -13.91
N ASP A 71 -2.31 12.28 -14.90
CA ASP A 71 -1.43 12.02 -16.05
C ASP A 71 0.06 11.86 -15.72
N HIS A 72 0.49 12.22 -14.51
CA HIS A 72 1.89 12.15 -14.09
C HIS A 72 2.16 11.18 -12.93
N LEU A 73 1.13 10.47 -12.44
CA LEU A 73 1.32 9.46 -11.38
C LEU A 73 2.34 8.37 -11.78
N ASP A 74 2.36 7.98 -13.05
CA ASP A 74 3.30 6.98 -13.60
C ASP A 74 4.77 7.46 -13.60
N LYS A 75 5.02 8.77 -13.46
CA LYS A 75 6.38 9.33 -13.47
C LYS A 75 7.16 9.04 -12.19
N PHE A 76 6.46 8.74 -11.09
CA PHE A 76 7.09 8.52 -9.80
C PHE A 76 6.56 7.30 -9.04
N ILE A 77 5.39 6.75 -9.38
CA ILE A 77 4.87 5.52 -8.79
C ILE A 77 5.42 4.32 -9.56
N PRO A 78 6.37 3.54 -9.01
CA PRO A 78 7.10 2.53 -9.78
C PRO A 78 6.25 1.37 -10.28
N SER A 79 5.10 1.08 -9.65
CA SER A 79 4.22 0.00 -10.08
C SER A 79 3.32 0.39 -11.25
N LEU A 80 3.14 1.69 -11.52
CA LEU A 80 2.33 2.19 -12.62
C LEU A 80 3.21 2.36 -13.86
N VAL A 81 3.05 1.45 -14.83
CA VAL A 81 3.70 1.54 -16.14
C VAL A 81 3.06 2.62 -17.00
N GLU A 82 1.75 2.80 -16.88
CA GLU A 82 1.00 3.83 -17.57
C GLU A 82 -0.12 4.33 -16.65
N ASN A 83 -0.29 5.64 -16.58
CA ASN A 83 -1.45 6.27 -15.97
C ASN A 83 -1.91 7.42 -16.85
N LYS A 84 -3.11 7.33 -17.42
CA LYS A 84 -3.63 8.32 -18.37
C LYS A 84 -5.04 8.74 -17.99
N CYS A 85 -5.28 10.04 -17.91
CA CYS A 85 -6.62 10.60 -17.83
C CYS A 85 -7.30 10.49 -19.20
N LEU A 86 -8.31 9.64 -19.30
CA LEU A 86 -9.11 9.49 -20.53
C LEU A 86 -10.19 10.56 -20.62
N GLU A 87 -10.78 10.91 -19.48
CA GLU A 87 -11.79 11.96 -19.37
C GLU A 87 -11.66 12.65 -18.02
N ARG A 88 -11.64 13.98 -18.02
CA ARG A 88 -11.63 14.80 -16.80
C ARG A 88 -13.02 15.38 -16.55
N ARG A 89 -13.51 15.27 -15.31
CA ARG A 89 -14.79 15.83 -14.85
C ARG A 89 -14.55 16.77 -13.65
N PRO A 90 -15.53 17.61 -13.28
CA PRO A 90 -15.36 18.55 -12.16
C PRO A 90 -15.05 17.88 -10.81
N GLN A 91 -15.54 16.66 -10.59
CA GLN A 91 -15.39 15.91 -9.34
C GLN A 91 -14.84 14.50 -9.57
N GLY A 92 -14.01 14.31 -10.60
CA GLY A 92 -13.50 12.98 -10.90
C GLY A 92 -12.85 12.88 -12.27
N ALA A 93 -12.52 11.64 -12.64
CA ALA A 93 -11.94 11.32 -13.93
C ALA A 93 -12.16 9.85 -14.29
N LEU A 94 -12.14 9.54 -15.57
CA LEU A 94 -11.97 8.19 -16.06
C LEU A 94 -10.49 8.01 -16.41
N LEU A 95 -9.85 7.02 -15.79
CA LEU A 95 -8.42 6.76 -15.96
C LEU A 95 -8.19 5.44 -16.70
N LYS A 96 -7.13 5.37 -17.50
CA LYS A 96 -6.49 4.11 -17.88
C LYS A 96 -5.26 3.93 -17.01
N GLN A 97 -5.16 2.78 -16.35
CA GLN A 97 -4.00 2.37 -15.57
C GLN A 97 -3.45 1.05 -16.06
N VAL A 98 -2.13 0.95 -16.15
CA VAL A 98 -1.42 -0.29 -16.37
C VAL A 98 -0.44 -0.47 -15.22
N GLY A 99 -0.73 -1.44 -14.35
CA GLY A 99 0.18 -1.86 -13.29
C GLY A 99 1.11 -2.97 -13.77
N ALA A 100 2.35 -3.03 -13.28
CA ALA A 100 3.22 -4.17 -13.51
C ALA A 100 4.05 -4.58 -12.30
N VAL A 101 4.24 -5.89 -12.14
CA VAL A 101 5.00 -6.49 -11.06
C VAL A 101 5.94 -7.58 -11.61
N LYS A 102 7.23 -7.55 -11.21
CA LYS A 102 8.23 -8.54 -11.64
C LYS A 102 8.30 -9.74 -10.68
N MET A 103 7.81 -10.90 -11.09
CA MET A 103 7.83 -12.17 -10.34
C MET A 103 8.73 -13.22 -11.00
N GLY A 104 9.98 -12.87 -11.34
CA GLY A 104 10.85 -13.69 -12.20
C GLY A 104 10.47 -13.58 -13.69
N VAL A 105 9.18 -13.44 -13.97
CA VAL A 105 8.59 -12.93 -15.22
C VAL A 105 7.79 -11.66 -14.90
N GLN A 106 7.69 -10.72 -15.84
CA GLN A 106 6.88 -9.51 -15.67
C GLN A 106 5.40 -9.82 -15.90
N PHE A 107 4.58 -9.56 -14.89
CA PHE A 107 3.13 -9.58 -15.00
C PHE A 107 2.62 -8.15 -15.09
N SER A 108 1.67 -7.90 -16.00
CA SER A 108 0.99 -6.62 -16.13
C SER A 108 -0.52 -6.81 -16.02
N ALA A 109 -1.20 -5.83 -15.46
CA ALA A 109 -2.66 -5.75 -15.43
C ALA A 109 -3.10 -4.36 -15.90
N GLN A 110 -4.11 -4.32 -16.75
CA GLN A 110 -4.72 -3.08 -17.23
C GLN A 110 -6.10 -2.90 -16.62
N CYS A 111 -6.44 -1.67 -16.26
CA CYS A 111 -7.74 -1.28 -15.77
C CYS A 111 -8.16 0.08 -16.36
N LYS A 112 -9.45 0.26 -16.59
CA LYS A 112 -10.11 1.57 -16.61
C LYS A 112 -10.76 1.80 -15.26
N LEU A 113 -10.41 2.91 -14.62
CA LEU A 113 -10.90 3.27 -13.30
C LEU A 113 -11.78 4.51 -13.39
N GLU A 114 -12.99 4.41 -12.83
CA GLU A 114 -13.82 5.56 -12.52
C GLU A 114 -13.38 6.12 -11.18
N CYS A 115 -12.84 7.35 -11.18
CA CYS A 115 -12.38 8.05 -10.00
C CYS A 115 -13.34 9.19 -9.64
N SER A 116 -13.66 9.31 -8.36
CA SER A 116 -14.50 10.38 -7.81
C SER A 116 -13.79 11.10 -6.66
N GLU A 117 -13.84 12.43 -6.69
CA GLU A 117 -13.12 13.34 -5.81
C GLU A 117 -14.05 14.00 -4.79
N PHE A 118 -13.84 13.73 -3.51
CA PHE A 118 -14.67 14.21 -2.41
C PHE A 118 -13.87 15.13 -1.49
N ARG A 119 -13.91 16.43 -1.76
CA ARG A 119 -13.21 17.45 -0.94
C ARG A 119 -13.65 17.47 0.53
N ASN A 120 -14.90 17.10 0.79
CA ASN A 120 -15.51 17.08 2.12
C ASN A 120 -15.72 15.66 2.67
N GLY A 121 -15.01 14.68 2.10
CA GLY A 121 -15.10 13.28 2.50
C GLY A 121 -16.16 12.50 1.72
N LEU A 122 -15.88 11.22 1.51
CA LEU A 122 -16.78 10.26 0.89
C LEU A 122 -17.97 10.00 1.84
N PRO A 123 -19.23 10.10 1.38
CA PRO A 123 -20.38 9.77 2.22
C PRO A 123 -20.36 8.30 2.67
N GLU A 124 -20.76 8.04 3.92
CA GLU A 124 -20.62 6.72 4.55
C GLU A 124 -21.43 5.63 3.85
N GLU A 125 -22.54 5.99 3.19
CA GLU A 125 -23.39 5.06 2.45
C GLU A 125 -22.71 4.39 1.26
N PHE A 126 -21.62 4.96 0.74
CA PHE A 126 -20.81 4.34 -0.32
C PHE A 126 -19.81 3.32 0.23
N CYS A 127 -19.67 3.24 1.56
CA CYS A 127 -18.67 2.43 2.22
C CYS A 127 -19.26 1.15 2.85
N SER A 128 -18.57 0.05 2.61
CA SER A 128 -18.73 -1.21 3.33
C SER A 128 -18.10 -1.06 4.72
N THR A 129 -18.92 -1.15 5.78
CA THR A 129 -18.45 -1.20 7.18
C THR A 129 -18.13 -2.62 7.64
N SER A 130 -18.66 -3.64 6.96
CA SER A 130 -18.40 -5.05 7.22
C SER A 130 -18.72 -5.89 5.97
N GLY A 131 -18.10 -7.07 5.85
CA GLY A 131 -18.43 -8.03 4.79
C GLY A 131 -17.27 -8.45 3.91
N ASP A 132 -17.51 -9.43 3.06
CA ASP A 132 -16.53 -10.04 2.16
C ASP A 132 -16.34 -9.26 0.84
N GLY A 133 -17.01 -8.10 0.71
CA GLY A 133 -17.00 -7.24 -0.48
C GLY A 133 -17.98 -7.67 -1.57
N SER A 134 -18.86 -8.63 -1.31
CA SER A 134 -19.97 -8.98 -2.22
C SER A 134 -21.02 -7.88 -2.38
N ASP A 135 -21.06 -6.92 -1.45
CA ASP A 135 -21.94 -5.73 -1.48
C ASP A 135 -21.62 -4.73 -2.60
N GLY A 136 -20.44 -4.83 -3.23
CA GLY A 136 -19.98 -3.89 -4.25
C GLY A 136 -19.53 -2.53 -3.71
N LEU A 137 -19.63 -2.29 -2.40
CA LEU A 137 -19.31 -1.02 -1.76
C LEU A 137 -17.80 -0.83 -1.55
N LEU A 138 -17.37 0.42 -1.33
CA LEU A 138 -15.98 0.78 -1.13
C LEU A 138 -15.48 0.36 0.26
N PRO A 139 -14.22 -0.08 0.43
CA PRO A 139 -13.69 -0.37 1.75
C PRO A 139 -13.53 0.93 2.58
N HIS A 140 -14.11 0.98 3.79
CA HIS A 140 -13.95 2.12 4.69
C HIS A 140 -12.54 2.17 5.32
N PRO A 141 -11.85 3.34 5.33
CA PRO A 141 -10.56 3.49 6.02
C PRO A 141 -10.65 3.27 7.53
N LYS A 142 -10.05 2.17 8.02
CA LYS A 142 -10.10 1.75 9.43
C LYS A 142 -9.37 2.69 10.39
N ASP A 143 -8.39 3.42 9.91
CA ASP A 143 -7.45 4.17 10.74
C ASP A 143 -7.70 5.69 10.70
N SER A 144 -8.94 6.07 10.39
CA SER A 144 -9.36 7.48 10.34
C SER A 144 -9.21 8.14 11.71
N ILE A 145 -8.66 9.35 11.75
CA ILE A 145 -8.52 10.15 12.97
C ILE A 145 -9.91 10.70 13.34
N PRO A 146 -10.46 10.37 14.53
CA PRO A 146 -11.78 10.84 14.94
C PRO A 146 -11.87 12.36 15.03
N GLY A 147 -12.98 12.93 14.55
CA GLY A 147 -13.25 14.38 14.62
C GLY A 147 -12.44 15.25 13.64
N VAL A 148 -11.50 14.66 12.90
CA VAL A 148 -10.68 15.38 11.91
C VAL A 148 -11.33 15.26 10.55
N LYS A 149 -11.65 16.41 9.93
CA LYS A 149 -12.16 16.47 8.55
C LYS A 149 -11.17 15.83 7.58
N TYR A 150 -11.69 15.23 6.52
CA TYR A 150 -10.91 14.56 5.51
C TYR A 150 -11.39 14.91 4.10
N SER A 151 -10.50 14.69 3.14
CA SER A 151 -10.84 14.61 1.73
C SER A 151 -10.56 13.19 1.25
N ASP A 152 -11.41 12.68 0.37
CA ASP A 152 -11.29 11.33 -0.17
C ASP A 152 -11.23 11.35 -1.70
N ILE A 153 -10.53 10.37 -2.27
CA ILE A 153 -10.61 10.02 -3.69
C ILE A 153 -10.97 8.54 -3.74
N SER A 154 -12.15 8.23 -4.28
CA SER A 154 -12.54 6.84 -4.55
C SER A 154 -12.15 6.44 -5.96
N PHE A 155 -11.92 5.15 -6.17
CA PHE A 155 -11.78 4.58 -7.51
C PHE A 155 -12.49 3.23 -7.57
N VAL A 156 -13.08 2.94 -8.73
CA VAL A 156 -13.70 1.64 -9.03
C VAL A 156 -13.30 1.23 -10.44
N GLN A 157 -12.83 0.01 -10.60
CA GLN A 157 -12.62 -0.55 -11.93
C GLN A 157 -13.96 -0.75 -12.64
N VAL A 158 -14.05 -0.19 -13.85
CA VAL A 158 -15.21 -0.37 -14.75
C VAL A 158 -14.91 -1.32 -15.90
N GLU A 159 -13.63 -1.52 -16.23
CA GLU A 159 -13.14 -2.46 -17.23
C GLU A 159 -11.71 -2.88 -16.85
N GLY A 160 -11.31 -4.14 -16.99
CA GLY A 160 -9.92 -4.54 -16.69
C GLY A 160 -9.73 -5.99 -16.29
N ASP A 161 -8.51 -6.28 -15.85
CA ASP A 161 -8.00 -7.64 -15.60
C ASP A 161 -8.28 -8.18 -14.19
N PHE A 162 -9.19 -7.56 -13.44
CA PHE A 162 -9.65 -8.04 -12.14
C PHE A 162 -11.17 -8.28 -12.15
N GLN A 163 -11.63 -9.20 -11.31
CA GLN A 163 -13.07 -9.34 -11.04
C GLN A 163 -13.60 -8.15 -10.25
N ALA A 164 -12.79 -7.63 -9.33
CA ALA A 164 -13.07 -6.41 -8.61
C ALA A 164 -11.77 -5.73 -8.21
N PHE A 165 -11.69 -4.43 -8.45
CA PHE A 165 -10.61 -3.58 -7.98
C PHE A 165 -11.19 -2.20 -7.67
N ARG A 166 -11.25 -1.86 -6.38
CA ARG A 166 -11.86 -0.61 -5.92
C ARG A 166 -11.30 -0.19 -4.57
N GLY A 167 -11.30 1.10 -4.30
CA GLY A 167 -10.72 1.60 -3.06
C GLY A 167 -10.90 3.09 -2.84
N VAL A 168 -10.30 3.55 -1.75
CA VAL A 168 -10.37 4.93 -1.26
C VAL A 168 -8.99 5.37 -0.81
N TRP A 169 -8.56 6.53 -1.30
CA TRP A 169 -7.50 7.32 -0.72
C TRP A 169 -8.12 8.35 0.21
N ARG A 170 -7.71 8.36 1.48
CA ARG A 170 -8.16 9.33 2.49
C ARG A 170 -7.00 10.21 2.93
N MET A 171 -7.22 11.51 2.96
CA MET A 171 -6.25 12.50 3.42
C MET A 171 -6.82 13.24 4.63
N GLN A 172 -6.11 13.15 5.76
CA GLN A 172 -6.44 13.85 7.00
C GLN A 172 -5.28 14.74 7.46
N PRO A 173 -5.50 16.01 7.81
CA PRO A 173 -4.45 16.82 8.41
C PRO A 173 -4.10 16.29 9.81
N GLU A 174 -2.83 15.92 10.03
CA GLU A 174 -2.27 15.69 11.37
C GLU A 174 -1.68 16.99 11.95
N GLY A 175 -1.54 18.02 11.13
CA GLY A 175 -1.12 19.37 11.48
C GLY A 175 -1.03 20.27 10.24
N PRO A 176 -0.57 21.52 10.37
CA PRO A 176 -0.51 22.46 9.24
C PRO A 176 0.42 22.03 8.10
N ARG A 177 1.42 21.19 8.40
CA ARG A 177 2.45 20.73 7.45
C ARG A 177 2.51 19.20 7.33
N THR A 178 1.54 18.48 7.90
CA THR A 178 1.55 17.01 7.96
C THR A 178 0.18 16.45 7.63
N THR A 179 0.16 15.45 6.77
CA THR A 179 -1.06 14.77 6.32
C THR A 179 -0.93 13.28 6.55
N ARG A 180 -1.92 12.67 7.20
CA ARG A 180 -2.11 11.22 7.17
C ARG A 180 -2.73 10.84 5.84
N LEU A 181 -2.03 10.01 5.08
CA LEU A 181 -2.52 9.40 3.86
C LEU A 181 -2.87 7.94 4.15
N SER A 182 -4.15 7.60 4.04
CA SER A 182 -4.66 6.23 4.17
C SER A 182 -5.15 5.70 2.82
N TYR A 183 -4.93 4.42 2.58
CA TYR A 183 -5.33 3.71 1.37
C TYR A 183 -6.05 2.43 1.73
N SER A 184 -7.32 2.34 1.34
CA SER A 184 -8.18 1.18 1.57
C SER A 184 -8.51 0.56 0.23
N LEU A 185 -8.19 -0.72 0.06
CA LEU A 185 -8.30 -1.42 -1.22
C LEU A 185 -9.06 -2.72 -1.05
N TYR A 186 -10.05 -2.96 -1.92
CA TYR A 186 -10.63 -4.26 -2.15
C TYR A 186 -10.17 -4.78 -3.51
N VAL A 187 -9.62 -6.00 -3.52
CA VAL A 187 -9.12 -6.64 -4.72
C VAL A 187 -9.57 -8.09 -4.80
N GLN A 188 -10.06 -8.45 -5.98
CA GLN A 188 -10.39 -9.81 -6.37
C GLN A 188 -9.81 -10.07 -7.77
N PRO A 189 -8.76 -10.91 -7.89
CA PRO A 189 -8.16 -11.27 -9.16
C PRO A 189 -9.11 -12.16 -9.98
N MET A 190 -8.71 -12.46 -11.22
CA MET A 190 -9.41 -13.43 -12.06
C MET A 190 -9.56 -14.80 -11.38
N SER A 191 -10.65 -15.52 -11.67
CA SER A 191 -10.99 -16.78 -11.00
C SER A 191 -9.93 -17.88 -11.14
N TRP A 192 -9.16 -17.86 -12.23
CA TRP A 192 -8.07 -18.82 -12.45
C TRP A 192 -6.83 -18.54 -11.59
N LEU A 193 -6.71 -17.35 -11.00
CA LEU A 193 -5.54 -16.91 -10.23
C LEU A 193 -5.88 -16.85 -8.73
N PRO A 194 -5.40 -17.82 -7.92
CA PRO A 194 -5.58 -17.77 -6.48
C PRO A 194 -4.87 -16.57 -5.85
N VAL A 195 -5.60 -15.73 -5.12
CA VAL A 195 -5.08 -14.51 -4.50
C VAL A 195 -3.92 -14.77 -3.53
N ARG A 196 -3.85 -15.97 -2.94
CA ARG A 196 -2.74 -16.38 -2.06
C ARG A 196 -1.37 -16.35 -2.76
N LEU A 197 -1.34 -16.57 -4.09
CA LEU A 197 -0.09 -16.54 -4.87
C LEU A 197 0.43 -15.12 -5.07
N ILE A 198 -0.46 -14.12 -5.06
CA ILE A 198 -0.13 -12.72 -5.35
C ILE A 198 -0.27 -11.81 -4.13
N GLN A 199 -0.78 -12.29 -2.99
CA GLN A 199 -1.07 -11.46 -1.81
C GLN A 199 0.13 -10.65 -1.35
N ASN A 200 1.29 -11.28 -1.18
CA ASN A 200 2.52 -10.59 -0.76
C ASN A 200 2.93 -9.52 -1.78
N ARG A 201 2.66 -9.75 -3.08
CA ARG A 201 2.95 -8.77 -4.14
C ARG A 201 2.02 -7.57 -4.08
N ILE A 202 0.72 -7.81 -3.91
CA ILE A 202 -0.26 -6.74 -3.71
C ILE A 202 0.13 -5.90 -2.49
N GLN A 203 0.51 -6.54 -1.38
CA GLN A 203 0.96 -5.83 -0.18
C GLN A 203 2.18 -4.94 -0.44
N GLN A 204 3.21 -5.48 -1.11
CA GLN A 204 4.42 -4.72 -1.44
C GLN A 204 4.14 -3.58 -2.43
N GLU A 205 3.23 -3.78 -3.37
CA GLU A 205 2.79 -2.73 -4.30
C GLU A 205 2.10 -1.59 -3.57
N VAL A 206 1.19 -1.89 -2.64
CA VAL A 206 0.56 -0.88 -1.78
C VAL A 206 1.61 -0.08 -1.00
N ILE A 207 2.56 -0.75 -0.35
CA ILE A 207 3.63 -0.09 0.39
C ILE A 207 4.47 0.81 -0.53
N THR A 208 4.83 0.31 -1.71
CA THR A 208 5.65 1.03 -2.69
C THR A 208 4.94 2.28 -3.19
N ASN A 209 3.65 2.17 -3.51
CA ASN A 209 2.84 3.27 -4.02
C ASN A 209 2.66 4.36 -2.97
N LEU A 210 2.32 4.01 -1.73
CA LEU A 210 2.21 4.99 -0.64
C LEU A 210 3.54 5.69 -0.36
N SER A 211 4.65 4.94 -0.38
CA SER A 211 5.98 5.50 -0.17
C SER A 211 6.37 6.46 -1.29
N ALA A 212 6.03 6.14 -2.55
CA ALA A 212 6.28 7.00 -3.70
C ALA A 212 5.49 8.31 -3.61
N ILE A 213 4.19 8.25 -3.28
CA ILE A 213 3.33 9.43 -3.09
C ILE A 213 3.83 10.30 -1.94
N LYS A 214 4.20 9.68 -0.81
CA LYS A 214 4.81 10.38 0.33
C LYS A 214 6.06 11.14 -0.12
N ASN A 215 7.04 10.43 -0.66
CA ASN A 215 8.34 11.00 -1.01
C ASN A 215 8.20 12.12 -2.05
N HIS A 216 7.32 11.94 -3.03
CA HIS A 216 7.06 12.95 -4.06
C HIS A 216 6.44 14.22 -3.45
N SER A 217 5.41 14.05 -2.60
CA SER A 217 4.73 15.17 -1.95
C SER A 217 5.67 15.96 -1.02
N GLU A 218 6.48 15.27 -0.22
CA GLU A 218 7.47 15.89 0.68
C GLU A 218 8.56 16.64 -0.11
N LYS A 219 9.01 16.07 -1.23
CA LYS A 219 9.96 16.72 -2.12
C LYS A 219 9.40 18.02 -2.68
N LEU A 220 8.19 18.00 -3.25
CA LEU A 220 7.54 19.20 -3.79
C LEU A 220 7.37 20.27 -2.72
N PHE A 221 6.96 19.88 -1.51
CA PHE A 221 6.78 20.81 -0.41
C PHE A 221 8.10 21.45 0.03
N SER A 222 9.18 20.67 0.12
CA SER A 222 10.50 21.20 0.46
C SER A 222 11.04 22.20 -0.57
N LEU A 223 10.66 22.05 -1.85
CA LEU A 223 11.06 22.97 -2.92
C LEU A 223 10.27 24.29 -2.84
N GLN A 224 8.97 24.24 -2.54
CA GLN A 224 8.17 25.43 -2.34
C GLN A 224 8.64 26.25 -1.12
N ASP A 225 8.97 25.59 -0.02
CA ASP A 225 9.44 26.26 1.21
C ASP A 225 10.77 27.00 1.00
N LYS A 226 11.68 26.40 0.23
CA LYS A 226 12.97 27.01 -0.14
C LYS A 226 12.82 28.16 -1.14
N GLY A 227 11.79 28.15 -1.98
CA GLY A 227 11.50 29.25 -2.90
C GLY A 227 10.79 30.44 -2.26
N ALA A 228 10.25 30.26 -1.04
CA ALA A 228 9.57 31.29 -0.28
C ALA A 228 10.46 31.96 0.79
N SER A 229 11.69 31.45 0.98
CA SER A 229 12.71 31.97 1.92
C SER A 229 13.74 32.82 1.18
#